data_AF-A0A7W1Q5W0-F1
#
_entry.id   AF-A0A7W1Q5W0-F1
#
_cell.length_a   1.000
_cell.length_b   1.000
_cell.length_c   1.000
_cell.angle_alpha   90.00
_cell.angle_beta   90.00
_cell.angle_gamma   90.00
#
_symmetry.space_group_name_H-M   'P 1'
#
loop_
_entity.id
_entity.type
_entity.pdbx_description
1 polymer ?
#
loop_
_entity_poly.entity_id
_entity_poly.type
_entity_poly.pdbx_seq_one_letter_code
_entity_poly.pdbx_strand_id
1 'polypeptide(L)' 'LTLMVPKQIIDAEDLPPNIRGAEAAEIRFPLGVRMDVAEREIIRRTLETTPTIKEAAKVLGIGLRTLHTKIRNYKLR' A
#
# COMPACT_ATOMS: atom_id res chain seq x y z
N LEU A 1 -11.43 19.31 21.81
CA LEU A 1 -12.20 18.10 22.16
C LEU A 1 -11.19 17.04 22.58
N THR A 2 -11.26 16.58 23.82
CA THR A 2 -10.35 15.54 24.34
C THR A 2 -10.99 14.18 24.13
N LEU A 3 -10.31 13.29 23.39
CA LEU A 3 -10.72 11.90 23.17
C LEU A 3 -10.03 11.02 24.21
N MET A 4 -10.82 10.33 25.05
CA MET A 4 -10.35 9.20 25.84
C MET A 4 -11.02 7.94 25.30
N VAL A 5 -10.22 7.07 24.67
CA VAL A 5 -10.66 5.74 24.23
C VAL A 5 -9.81 4.72 24.98
N PRO A 6 -10.40 3.79 25.76
CA PRO A 6 -9.67 2.81 26.55
C PRO A 6 -9.20 1.61 25.69
N LYS A 7 -8.84 1.85 24.42
CA LYS A 7 -8.49 0.80 23.46
C LYS A 7 -7.45 1.30 22.47
N GLN A 8 -6.36 0.55 22.35
CA GLN A 8 -5.11 0.94 21.69
C GLN A 8 -5.16 0.84 20.14
N ILE A 9 -6.33 0.59 19.57
CA ILE A 9 -6.57 0.43 18.12
C ILE A 9 -7.89 1.15 17.82
N ILE A 10 -7.87 2.07 16.85
CA ILE A 10 -9.02 2.87 16.42
C ILE A 10 -9.42 2.39 15.04
N ASP A 11 -10.71 2.10 14.85
CA ASP A 11 -11.27 1.64 13.58
C ASP A 11 -11.71 2.85 12.73
N ALA A 12 -11.76 2.68 11.40
CA ALA A 12 -12.04 3.76 10.44
C ALA A 12 -13.41 4.44 10.67
N GLU A 13 -14.32 3.75 11.36
CA GLU A 13 -15.69 4.17 11.66
C GLU A 13 -15.74 5.26 12.75
N ASP A 14 -14.70 5.35 13.58
CA ASP A 14 -14.57 6.36 14.64
C ASP A 14 -14.06 7.72 14.13
N LEU A 15 -13.68 7.82 12.86
CA LEU A 15 -13.15 9.06 12.27
C LEU A 15 -14.28 9.98 11.75
N PRO A 16 -14.26 11.28 12.16
CA PRO A 16 -15.26 12.24 11.71
C PRO A 16 -15.24 12.44 10.18
N PRO A 17 -16.38 12.79 9.56
CA PRO A 17 -16.56 12.83 8.10
C PRO A 17 -15.60 13.77 7.37
N ASN A 18 -15.01 14.73 8.08
CA ASN A 18 -14.12 15.76 7.61
C ASN A 18 -12.71 15.25 7.24
N ILE A 19 -12.34 14.03 7.68
CA ILE A 19 -11.03 13.39 7.42
C ILE A 19 -11.16 12.30 6.34
N ARG A 20 -12.38 11.92 5.96
CA ARG A 20 -12.67 10.88 4.94
C ARG A 20 -12.32 11.28 3.50
N GLY A 21 -11.64 12.41 3.30
CA GLY A 21 -11.55 13.12 2.01
C GLY A 21 -10.27 12.91 1.17
N ALA A 22 -9.27 12.16 1.64
CA ALA A 22 -8.16 11.68 0.82
C ALA A 22 -7.47 10.53 1.54
N GLU A 23 -8.11 9.35 1.56
CA GLU A 23 -7.42 8.14 1.99
C GLU A 23 -6.22 7.92 1.07
N ALA A 24 -5.00 8.11 1.60
CA ALA A 24 -3.85 7.49 1.00
C ALA A 24 -4.13 5.97 0.97
N ALA A 25 -4.02 5.34 -0.21
CA ALA A 25 -4.33 3.93 -0.35
C ALA A 25 -3.44 3.09 0.58
N GLU A 26 -3.98 2.59 1.68
CA GLU A 26 -3.28 1.75 2.64
C GLU A 26 -3.34 0.28 2.23
N ILE A 27 -2.24 -0.45 2.46
CA ILE A 27 -2.19 -1.90 2.29
C ILE A 27 -1.98 -2.53 3.66
N ARG A 28 -2.93 -3.34 4.11
CA ARG A 28 -2.89 -4.01 5.40
C ARG A 28 -2.55 -5.48 5.21
N PHE A 29 -1.55 -5.95 5.94
CA PHE A 29 -1.13 -7.35 5.95
C PHE A 29 -1.18 -7.91 7.37
N PRO A 30 -1.63 -9.17 7.55
CA PRO A 30 -1.47 -9.85 8.83
C PRO A 30 0.02 -10.09 9.12
N LEU A 31 0.39 -10.02 10.40
CA LEU A 31 1.75 -10.35 10.83
C LEU A 31 2.07 -11.82 10.49
N GLY A 32 3.28 -12.07 10.01
CA GLY A 32 3.70 -13.40 9.57
C GLY A 32 3.35 -13.75 8.12
N VAL A 33 2.78 -12.83 7.35
CA VAL A 33 2.65 -13.01 5.90
C VAL A 33 4.03 -13.23 5.26
N ARG A 34 4.09 -14.09 4.24
CA ARG A 34 5.33 -14.29 3.49
C ARG A 34 5.69 -13.02 2.72
N MET A 35 6.98 -12.69 2.73
CA MET A 35 7.49 -11.45 2.13
C MET A 35 7.18 -11.34 0.63
N ASP A 36 7.22 -12.44 -0.12
CA ASP A 36 6.91 -12.46 -1.55
C ASP A 36 5.43 -12.13 -1.83
N VAL A 37 4.52 -12.52 -0.92
CA VAL A 37 3.10 -12.21 -1.04
C VAL A 37 2.85 -10.74 -0.76
N ALA A 38 3.47 -10.21 0.30
CA ALA A 38 3.39 -8.79 0.63
C ALA A 38 3.99 -7.92 -0.49
N GLU A 39 5.18 -8.27 -0.97
CA GLU A 39 5.86 -7.54 -2.04
C GLU A 39 5.05 -7.54 -3.34
N ARG A 40 4.48 -8.68 -3.74
CA ARG A 40 3.61 -8.77 -4.92
C ARG A 40 2.43 -7.82 -4.82
N GLU A 41 1.78 -7.77 -3.66
CA GLU A 41 0.60 -6.94 -3.45
C GLU A 41 0.96 -5.44 -3.40
N ILE A 42 2.09 -5.08 -2.77
CA ILE A 42 2.63 -3.72 -2.76
C ILE A 42 2.89 -3.23 -4.18
N ILE A 43 3.58 -4.05 -4.99
CA ILE A 43 3.90 -3.71 -6.38
C ILE A 43 2.63 -3.56 -7.20
N ARG A 44 1.68 -4.49 -7.07
CA ARG A 44 0.39 -4.46 -7.78
C ARG A 44 -0.37 -3.16 -7.51
N ARG A 45 -0.60 -2.84 -6.24
CA ARG A 45 -1.33 -1.63 -5.82
C ARG A 45 -0.65 -0.35 -6.27
N THR A 46 0.69 -0.33 -6.22
CA THR A 46 1.45 0.83 -6.68
C THR A 46 1.29 1.02 -8.18
N LEU A 47 1.37 -0.06 -8.97
CA LEU A 47 1.14 0.00 -10.42
C LEU A 47 -0.27 0.45 -10.78
N GLU A 48 -1.29 0.08 -9.99
CA GLU A 48 -2.68 0.54 -10.18
C GLU A 48 -2.83 2.04 -9.87
N THR A 49 -2.01 2.59 -8.98
CA THR A 49 -2.10 3.99 -8.53
C THR A 49 -1.24 4.94 -9.36
N THR A 50 -0.16 4.43 -9.98
CA THR A 50 0.77 5.25 -10.79
C THR A 50 0.55 5.06 -12.29
N PRO A 51 0.64 6.11 -13.11
CA PRO A 51 0.38 5.98 -14.54
C PRO A 51 1.53 5.35 -15.33
N THR A 52 2.75 5.31 -14.78
CA THR A 52 3.91 4.71 -15.46
C THR A 52 4.73 3.79 -14.56
N ILE A 53 5.34 2.75 -15.14
CA ILE A 53 6.27 1.83 -14.45
C ILE A 53 7.47 2.60 -13.87
N LYS A 54 7.92 3.67 -14.54
CA LYS A 54 9.02 4.50 -14.06
C LYS A 54 8.66 5.24 -12.76
N GLU A 55 7.43 5.74 -12.66
CA GLU A 55 6.94 6.37 -11.44
C GLU A 55 6.70 5.35 -10.35
N ALA A 56 6.11 4.19 -10.66
CA ALA A 56 6.00 3.09 -9.70
C ALA A 56 7.36 2.70 -9.10
N ALA A 57 8.40 2.58 -9.95
CA ALA A 57 9.76 2.27 -9.51
C ALA A 57 10.32 3.37 -8.57
N LYS A 58 10.05 4.64 -8.90
CA LYS A 58 10.46 5.79 -8.08
C LYS A 58 9.74 5.81 -6.73
N VAL A 59 8.43 5.55 -6.72
CA VAL A 59 7.61 5.49 -5.49
C VAL A 59 8.05 4.33 -4.59
N LEU A 60 8.35 3.18 -5.17
CA LEU A 60 8.85 2.00 -4.45
C LEU A 60 10.33 2.09 -4.06
N GLY A 61 11.08 3.05 -4.60
CA GLY A 61 12.51 3.20 -4.33
C GLY A 61 13.38 2.08 -4.93
N ILE A 62 12.93 1.42 -5.99
CA ILE A 62 13.67 0.32 -6.64
C ILE A 62 14.08 0.68 -8.07
N GLY A 63 15.13 0.03 -8.57
CA GLY A 63 15.58 0.20 -9.95
C GLY A 63 14.53 -0.29 -10.96
N LEU A 64 14.44 0.39 -12.11
CA LEU A 64 13.48 0.07 -13.17
C LEU A 64 13.62 -1.39 -13.65
N ARG A 65 14.86 -1.87 -13.86
CA ARG A 65 15.14 -3.27 -14.23
C ARG A 65 14.62 -4.27 -13.19
N THR A 66 14.75 -3.93 -11.90
CA THR A 66 14.27 -4.75 -10.79
C THR A 66 12.75 -4.83 -10.82
N LEU A 67 12.07 -3.69 -11.00
CA LEU A 67 10.61 -3.67 -11.11
C LEU A 67 10.13 -4.48 -12.32
N HIS A 68 10.73 -4.32 -13.51
CA HIS A 68 10.40 -5.14 -14.68
C HIS A 68 10.58 -6.65 -14.43
N THR A 69 11.63 -7.02 -13.68
CA THR A 69 11.87 -8.43 -13.33
C THR A 69 10.80 -8.94 -12.38
N LYS A 70 10.43 -8.16 -11.36
CA LYS A 70 9.36 -8.51 -10.40
C LYS A 70 7.99 -8.60 -11.06
N ILE A 71 7.64 -7.66 -11.94
CA ILE A 71 6.39 -7.68 -12.72
C ILE A 71 6.28 -9.00 -13.51
N ARG A 72 7.35 -9.38 -14.22
CA ARG A 72 7.41 -10.62 -14.99
C ARG A 72 7.30 -11.87 -14.10
N ASN A 73 8.06 -11.91 -13.01
CA ASN A 73 8.08 -13.04 -12.08
C ASN A 73 6.73 -13.26 -11.41
N TYR A 74 6.04 -12.17 -11.06
CA TYR A 74 4.72 -12.20 -10.43
C TYR A 74 3.56 -12.24 -11.42
N LYS A 75 3.84 -12.18 -12.73
CA LYS A 75 2.83 -12.15 -13.81
C LYS A 75 1.81 -11.01 -13.62
N LEU A 76 2.27 -9.87 -13.11
CA LEU A 76 1.48 -8.64 -13.02
C LEU A 76 1.48 -7.99 -14.42
N ARG A 77 0.33 -7.54 -14.93
CA ARG A 77 0.18 -6.98 -16.27
C ARG A 77 -0.69 -5.75 -16.23
#